data_AF-A0A9E3FMY3-F1
#
_entry.id   AF-A0A9E3FMY3-F1
#
_cell.length_a   1.000
_cell.length_b   1.000
_cell.length_c   1.000
_cell.angle_alpha   90.00
_cell.angle_beta   90.00
_cell.angle_gamma   90.00
#
_symmetry.space_group_name_H-M   'P 1'
#
loop_
_entity.id
_entity.type
_entity.pdbx_description
1 polymer ?
#
loop_
_entity_poly.entity_id
_entity_poly.type
_entity_poly.pdbx_seq_one_letter_code
_entity_poly.pdbx_strand_id
1 'polypeptide(L)' 'HCQVVMATHSPVLMAYPNATLLRLSKYGLEPVTVQDTDHFKAMREFCADPKGFVEAALSE' A
#
# COMPACT_ATOMS: atom_id res chain seq x y z
N HIS A 1 9.81 -8.68 -25.88
CA HIS A 1 9.15 -9.07 -24.62
C HIS A 1 9.86 -8.38 -23.47
N CYS A 2 9.12 -7.75 -22.54
CA CYS A 2 9.70 -7.18 -21.33
C CYS A 2 9.01 -7.76 -20.10
N GLN A 3 9.77 -7.84 -19.00
CA GLN A 3 9.26 -8.11 -17.66
C GLN A 3 9.62 -6.89 -16.81
N VAL A 4 8.66 -6.42 -16.02
CA VAL A 4 8.85 -5.24 -15.17
C VAL A 4 8.79 -5.69 -13.71
N VAL A 5 9.78 -5.24 -12.94
CA VAL A 5 9.77 -5.31 -11.48
C VAL A 5 9.74 -3.88 -10.97
N MET A 6 8.80 -3.57 -10.07
CA MET A 6 8.58 -2.22 -9.56
C MET A 6 8.43 -2.27 -8.04
N ALA A 7 9.15 -1.39 -7.34
CA ALA A 7 8.85 -1.01 -5.97
C ALA A 7 8.05 0.28 -6.00
N THR A 8 6.92 0.32 -5.31
CA THR A 8 6.03 1.49 -5.29
C THR A 8 5.34 1.61 -3.94
N HIS A 9 5.02 2.84 -3.56
CA HIS A 9 4.16 3.17 -2.42
C HIS A 9 2.76 3.60 -2.84
N SER A 10 2.48 3.66 -4.16
CA SER A 10 1.17 4.06 -4.70
C SER A 10 0.18 2.90 -4.65
N PRO A 11 -0.92 2.99 -3.87
CA PRO A 11 -1.94 1.93 -3.83
C PRO A 11 -2.59 1.67 -5.19
N VAL A 12 -2.68 2.69 -6.05
CA VAL A 12 -3.22 2.57 -7.41
C VAL A 12 -2.37 1.62 -8.26
N LEU A 13 -1.04 1.73 -8.16
CA LEU A 13 -0.13 0.83 -8.88
C LEU A 13 -0.03 -0.54 -8.21
N MET A 14 -0.15 -0.64 -6.89
CA MET A 14 -0.22 -1.93 -6.19
C MET A 14 -1.44 -2.76 -6.61
N ALA A 15 -2.54 -2.11 -7.01
CA ALA A 15 -3.75 -2.76 -7.49
C ALA A 15 -3.71 -3.13 -8.99
N TYR A 16 -2.54 -3.09 -9.63
CA TYR A 16 -2.42 -3.41 -11.05
C TYR A 16 -2.94 -4.84 -11.34
N PRO A 17 -3.82 -5.02 -12.32
CA PRO A 17 -4.44 -6.32 -12.58
C PRO A 17 -3.38 -7.36 -12.97
N ASN A 18 -3.54 -8.57 -12.42
CA ASN A 18 -2.66 -9.73 -12.67
C ASN A 18 -1.20 -9.55 -12.21
N ALA A 19 -0.86 -8.49 -11.47
CA ALA A 19 0.45 -8.35 -10.87
C ALA A 19 0.59 -9.25 -9.64
N THR A 20 1.76 -9.88 -9.48
CA THR A 20 2.14 -10.48 -8.20
C THR A 20 2.56 -9.36 -7.26
N LEU A 21 1.78 -9.13 -6.22
CA LEU A 21 2.10 -8.13 -5.20
C LEU A 21 2.91 -8.78 -4.07
N LEU A 22 4.09 -8.23 -3.80
CA LEU A 22 4.99 -8.67 -2.75
C LEU A 22 5.27 -7.50 -1.81
N ARG A 23 5.22 -7.75 -0.50
CA ARG A 23 5.69 -6.82 0.53
C ARG A 23 7.17 -7.06 0.79
N LEU A 24 7.93 -5.98 0.85
CA LEU A 24 9.29 -6.00 1.35
C LEU A 24 9.27 -5.88 2.88
N SER A 25 9.66 -6.94 3.58
CA SER A 25 9.82 -6.96 5.03
C SER A 25 11.28 -7.19 5.41
N LYS A 26 11.60 -7.03 6.69
CA LYS A 26 12.94 -7.35 7.23
C LYS A 26 13.30 -8.84 7.12
N TYR A 27 12.32 -9.69 6.83
CA TYR A 27 12.49 -11.14 6.66
C TYR A 27 12.51 -11.59 5.20
N GLY A 28 12.35 -10.66 4.25
CA GLY A 28 12.34 -10.93 2.81
C GLY A 28 11.08 -10.44 2.11
N LEU A 29 10.83 -11.01 0.92
CA LEU A 29 9.64 -10.71 0.11
C LEU A 29 8.52 -11.70 0.44
N GLU A 30 7.35 -11.18 0.82
CA GLU A 30 6.18 -11.99 1.15
C GLU A 30 4.98 -11.62 0.25
N PRO A 31 4.18 -12.59 -0.23
CA PRO A 31 2.93 -12.30 -0.92
C PRO A 31 1.98 -11.51 -0.03
N VAL A 32 1.28 -10.53 -0.61
CA VAL A 32 0.33 -9.69 0.12
C VAL A 32 -0.84 -9.29 -0.78
N THR A 33 -2.02 -9.07 -0.20
CA THR A 33 -3.13 -8.45 -0.92
C THR A 33 -3.03 -6.94 -0.85
N VAL A 34 -3.67 -6.22 -1.78
CA VAL A 34 -3.69 -4.75 -1.78
C VAL A 34 -4.26 -4.23 -0.46
N GLN A 35 -5.34 -4.85 0.02
CA GLN A 35 -6.07 -4.47 1.23
C GLN A 35 -5.23 -4.60 2.50
N ASP A 36 -4.27 -5.52 2.51
CA ASP A 36 -3.38 -5.75 3.64
C ASP A 36 -2.19 -4.79 3.69
N THR A 37 -1.94 -4.02 2.62
CA THR A 37 -0.85 -3.04 2.59
C THR A 37 -1.15 -1.81 3.44
N ASP A 38 -0.13 -1.30 4.14
CA ASP A 38 -0.26 -0.11 4.97
C ASP A 38 -0.63 1.13 4.13
N HIS A 39 -0.10 1.21 2.92
CA HIS A 39 -0.41 2.28 1.96
C HIS A 39 -1.89 2.31 1.58
N PHE A 40 -2.50 1.15 1.31
CA PHE A 40 -3.92 1.07 1.04
C PHE A 40 -4.75 1.44 2.26
N LYS A 41 -4.38 0.94 3.45
CA LYS A 41 -5.10 1.23 4.70
C LYS A 41 -5.09 2.72 5.01
N ALA A 42 -3.92 3.35 4.95
CA ALA A 42 -3.76 4.78 5.15
C ALA A 42 -4.56 5.60 4.12
N MET A 43 -4.49 5.24 2.83
CA MET A 43 -5.29 5.90 1.79
C MET A 43 -6.79 5.76 2.05
N ARG A 44 -7.26 4.56 2.40
CA ARG A 44 -8.67 4.29 2.72
C ARG A 44 -9.13 5.11 3.92
N GLU A 45 -8.35 5.17 4.99
CA GLU A 45 -8.67 5.91 6.21
C GLU A 45 -8.72 7.42 5.94
N PHE A 46 -7.72 7.95 5.22
CA PHE A 46 -7.74 9.34 4.78
C PHE A 46 -8.97 9.65 3.91
N CYS A 47 -9.34 8.77 2.98
CA CYS A 47 -10.54 8.97 2.17
C CYS A 47 -11.85 8.90 2.97
N ALA A 48 -11.88 8.14 4.07
CA ALA A 48 -13.06 7.99 4.91
C ALA A 48 -13.27 9.19 5.86
N ASP A 49 -12.20 9.65 6.50
CA ASP A 49 -12.19 10.84 7.36
C ASP A 49 -10.84 11.57 7.29
N PRO A 50 -10.69 12.54 6.37
CA PRO A 50 -9.43 13.27 6.21
C PRO A 50 -9.03 14.05 7.47
N LYS A 51 -10.01 14.60 8.20
CA LYS A 51 -9.73 15.45 9.36
C LYS A 51 -9.28 14.59 10.55
N GLY A 52 -10.04 13.55 10.86
CA GLY A 52 -9.69 12.61 11.93
C GLY A 52 -8.36 11.90 11.64
N PHE A 53 -8.10 11.53 10.38
CA PHE A 53 -6.81 10.97 9.98
C PHE A 53 -5.64 11.91 10.28
N VAL A 54 -5.74 13.19 9.89
CA VAL A 54 -4.68 14.18 10.14
C VAL A 54 -4.51 14.47 11.62
N GLU A 55 -5.60 14.59 12.38
CA GLU A 55 -5.55 14.79 13.84
C GLU A 55 -4.86 13.61 14.54
N ALA A 56 -5.19 12.37 14.17
CA ALA A 56 -4.55 11.18 14.70
C ALA A 56 -3.04 11.14 14.37
N ALA A 57 -2.67 11.40 13.11
CA ALA A 57 -1.28 11.39 12.66
C ALA A 57 -0.39 12.47 13.32
N LEU A 58 -0.97 13.58 13.79
CA LEU A 58 -0.26 14.63 14.53
C LEU A 58 -0.16 14.36 16.04
N SER A 59 -0.95 13.40 16.55
CA SER A 59 -0.97 13.03 17.97
C SER A 59 -0.03 11.88 18.32
N GLU A 60 0.51 11.19 17.32
CA GLU A 60 1.60 10.21 17.42
C GLU A 60 2.98 10.87 17.45
#